data_AF-A0A5B0SL38-F1
#
_entry.id   AF-A0A5B0SL38-F1
#
_cell.length_a   1.000
_cell.length_b   1.000
_cell.length_c   1.000
_cell.angle_alpha   90.00
_cell.angle_beta   90.00
_cell.angle_gamma   90.00
#
_symmetry.space_group_name_H-M   'P 1'
#
loop_
_entity.id
_entity.type
_entity.pdbx_description
1 polymer ?
#
loop_
_entity_poly.entity_id
_entity_poly.type
_entity_poly.pdbx_seq_one_letter_code
_entity_poly.pdbx_strand_id
1 'polypeptide(L)'
;MYKSSFLTTNISAPMERVHDHSATPLKIVVGGYSGKIVIVEYDQNRKEFTGLKTETRESTSGKSPSYVGFSPDGRCLYATNEVSDFRGLNATGSISSFAITADHSLRHIATALTAADPVALAVSPDGKHLVVAEYTGGSWSKFTLNDQCGFQSENADQRVKYHGSGPNTSRQDHSYIHQVVYNHAGDLLFAVDLGGDSVYVHRVDRKTGDIEEKVVHEIKLPPGSGPRHLSMTGNRAEEYDIYLISELSNQLFTIRLSDHPHHGIKTTIRQETSTLPAGTAEEMRRTYGAGEVMMSGDGRFVYGSNRQTDLSKPLSDNSIVVFKRDPHSGRTSKPAWFPLPGPANTPRHFSFSNDPLQKFFIVGAQQANSLSIFLRNPATGALRFLANTPLQTPARLLNLSLSRRRASTKQSPKPARLYTPTCTCAIGPNGGILLSPTAVKNLFNCPEFKHQKRAILPYKKWRLQRQRRLKDNKNKV
;
A
#
# COMPACT_ATOMS: atom_id res chain seq x y z
N MET A 1 -80.13 15.79 24.05
CA MET A 1 -79.49 15.86 25.38
C MET A 1 -79.23 14.42 25.81
N TYR A 2 -78.05 13.88 26.10
CA TYR A 2 -76.69 14.38 26.30
C TYR A 2 -75.68 13.26 25.93
N LYS A 3 -74.64 13.66 25.19
CA LYS A 3 -73.24 13.19 25.07
C LYS A 3 -72.75 11.89 25.77
N SER A 4 -72.24 11.03 24.89
CA SER A 4 -70.98 10.26 24.91
C SER A 4 -69.89 10.67 25.93
N SER A 5 -69.27 9.66 26.56
CA SER A 5 -67.90 9.69 27.08
C SER A 5 -67.35 8.25 27.21
N PHE A 6 -66.58 7.79 26.23
CA PHE A 6 -65.64 6.68 26.41
C PHE A 6 -64.26 7.14 25.96
N LEU A 7 -63.33 7.24 26.91
CA LEU A 7 -61.92 7.46 26.69
C LEU A 7 -61.30 6.19 26.07
N THR A 8 -60.91 6.25 24.81
CA THR A 8 -59.96 5.32 24.21
C THR A 8 -58.57 5.92 24.28
N THR A 9 -57.73 5.40 25.17
CA THR A 9 -56.29 5.69 25.19
C THR A 9 -55.61 5.04 23.97
N ASN A 10 -55.27 5.86 22.98
CA ASN A 10 -54.36 5.50 21.90
C ASN A 10 -52.92 5.42 22.44
N ILE A 11 -52.39 4.22 22.61
CA ILE A 11 -50.95 4.01 22.79
C ILE A 11 -50.34 3.87 21.40
N SER A 12 -49.98 5.00 20.80
CA SER A 12 -49.06 5.09 19.67
C SER A 12 -47.64 5.04 20.23
N ALA A 13 -47.00 3.87 20.19
CA ALA A 13 -45.56 3.79 20.41
C ALA A 13 -44.86 4.36 19.18
N PRO A 14 -43.94 5.34 19.31
CA PRO A 14 -43.16 5.79 18.17
C PRO A 14 -42.27 4.63 17.74
N MET A 15 -42.44 4.20 16.49
CA MET A 15 -41.56 3.27 15.82
C MET A 15 -40.17 3.91 15.78
N GLU A 16 -39.30 3.51 16.71
CA GLU A 16 -37.88 3.87 16.69
C GLU A 16 -37.34 3.53 15.30
N ARG A 17 -36.92 4.57 14.57
CA ARG A 17 -36.10 4.37 13.38
C ARG A 17 -34.87 3.62 13.86
N VAL A 18 -34.79 2.34 13.50
CA VAL A 18 -33.53 1.60 13.50
C VAL A 18 -32.55 2.50 12.75
N HIS A 19 -31.57 3.05 13.47
CA HIS A 19 -30.48 3.76 12.86
C HIS A 19 -29.82 2.78 11.89
N ASP A 20 -30.04 2.98 10.60
CA ASP A 20 -29.23 2.39 9.55
C ASP A 20 -27.78 2.71 9.91
N HIS A 21 -27.02 1.68 10.29
CA HIS A 21 -25.60 1.79 10.52
C HIS A 21 -24.96 2.06 9.15
N SER A 22 -25.10 3.29 8.65
CA SER A 22 -24.51 3.71 7.39
C SER A 22 -23.02 3.50 7.52
N ALA A 23 -22.50 2.56 6.72
CA ALA A 23 -21.09 2.25 6.72
C ALA A 23 -20.34 3.55 6.45
N THR A 24 -19.51 3.97 7.41
CA THR A 24 -18.82 5.25 7.30
C THR A 24 -18.01 5.29 6.00
N PRO A 25 -18.08 6.38 5.20
CA PRO A 25 -17.36 6.45 3.93
C PRO A 25 -15.87 6.17 4.13
N LEU A 26 -15.28 5.39 3.22
CA LEU A 26 -13.84 5.18 3.21
C LEU A 26 -13.18 6.48 2.76
N LYS A 27 -12.29 7.04 3.58
CA LYS A 27 -11.53 8.25 3.23
C LYS A 27 -10.14 7.87 2.77
N ILE A 28 -9.78 8.30 1.57
CA ILE A 28 -8.53 7.97 0.90
C ILE A 28 -7.78 9.26 0.64
N VAL A 29 -6.63 9.43 1.29
CA VAL A 29 -5.70 10.52 1.00
C VAL A 29 -4.85 10.13 -0.19
N VAL A 30 -4.78 11.01 -1.18
CA VAL A 30 -4.09 10.79 -2.45
C VAL A 30 -3.07 11.88 -2.68
N GLY A 31 -1.80 11.48 -2.71
CA GLY A 31 -0.71 12.26 -3.28
C GLY A 31 -0.56 11.97 -4.79
N GLY A 32 0.07 12.88 -5.51
CA GLY A 32 0.18 12.81 -6.97
C GLY A 32 1.03 13.91 -7.57
N TYR A 33 0.98 14.01 -8.89
CA TYR A 33 1.71 15.01 -9.68
C TYR A 33 0.82 16.19 -10.11
N SER A 34 -0.32 16.39 -9.44
CA SER A 34 -1.25 17.48 -9.71
C SER A 34 -0.94 18.75 -8.88
N GLY A 35 0.14 18.71 -8.09
CA GLY A 35 0.45 19.74 -7.10
C GLY A 35 -0.45 19.73 -5.87
N LYS A 36 -1.36 18.77 -5.72
CA LYS A 36 -2.36 18.75 -4.64
C LYS A 36 -2.40 17.41 -3.93
N ILE A 37 -2.68 17.48 -2.62
CA ILE A 37 -3.10 16.32 -1.83
C ILE A 37 -4.63 16.37 -1.74
N VAL A 38 -5.27 15.30 -2.17
CA VAL A 38 -6.73 15.21 -2.27
C VAL A 38 -7.23 14.14 -1.32
N ILE A 39 -8.34 14.41 -0.63
CA ILE A 39 -9.08 13.39 0.10
C ILE A 39 -10.30 13.00 -0.73
N VAL A 40 -10.38 11.72 -1.07
CA VAL A 40 -11.50 11.13 -1.80
C VAL A 40 -12.29 10.27 -0.84
N GLU A 41 -13.62 10.39 -0.86
CA GLU A 41 -14.49 9.50 -0.09
C GLU A 41 -15.13 8.45 -1.00
N TYR A 42 -15.33 7.24 -0.48
CA TYR A 42 -16.13 6.21 -1.14
C TYR A 42 -17.30 5.82 -0.23
N ASP A 43 -18.51 6.07 -0.71
CA ASP A 43 -19.74 5.67 -0.05
C ASP A 43 -19.98 4.18 -0.35
N GLN A 44 -19.89 3.35 0.69
CA GLN A 44 -20.00 1.91 0.57
C GLN A 44 -21.44 1.45 0.24
N ASN A 45 -22.45 2.23 0.67
CA ASN A 45 -23.86 1.93 0.46
C ASN A 45 -24.25 2.26 -0.99
N ARG A 46 -23.86 3.45 -1.46
CA ARG A 46 -24.10 3.89 -2.85
C ARG A 46 -23.15 3.26 -3.86
N LYS A 47 -22.03 2.71 -3.38
CA LYS A 47 -20.96 2.11 -4.19
C LYS A 47 -20.33 3.09 -5.17
N GLU A 48 -20.27 4.37 -4.80
CA GLU A 48 -19.75 5.45 -5.63
C GLU A 48 -18.72 6.28 -4.85
N PHE A 49 -17.84 6.95 -5.59
CA PHE A 49 -16.97 7.95 -5.00
C PHE A 49 -17.76 9.23 -4.75
N THR A 50 -17.65 9.78 -3.55
CA THR A 50 -18.29 11.03 -3.13
C THR A 50 -17.23 12.01 -2.66
N GLY A 51 -17.48 13.31 -2.81
CA GLY A 51 -16.71 14.35 -2.12
C GLY A 51 -15.20 14.36 -2.41
N LEU A 52 -14.81 14.73 -3.64
CA LEU A 52 -13.43 15.15 -3.92
C LEU A 52 -13.13 16.46 -3.17
N LYS A 53 -12.62 16.37 -1.95
CA LYS A 53 -12.15 17.55 -1.23
C LYS A 53 -10.68 17.77 -1.55
N THR A 54 -10.40 18.85 -2.27
CA THR A 54 -9.04 19.36 -2.41
C THR A 54 -8.68 20.07 -1.10
N GLU A 55 -7.81 19.47 -0.30
CA GLU A 55 -7.45 20.02 1.01
C GLU A 55 -6.27 20.99 0.91
N THR A 56 -5.32 20.74 0.01
CA THR A 56 -4.12 21.59 -0.12
C THR A 56 -4.13 22.42 -1.40
N ARG A 57 -3.50 23.59 -1.30
CA ARG A 57 -3.09 24.38 -2.46
C ARG A 57 -1.66 23.97 -2.84
N GLU A 58 -1.31 24.08 -4.12
CA GLU A 58 0.04 23.77 -4.62
C GLU A 58 1.15 24.48 -3.83
N SER A 59 0.92 25.73 -3.42
CA SER A 59 1.88 26.48 -2.60
C SER A 59 2.20 25.81 -1.26
N THR A 60 1.30 24.97 -0.73
CA THR A 60 1.45 24.29 0.56
C THR A 60 1.92 22.84 0.42
N SER A 61 1.42 22.12 -0.59
CA SER A 61 1.81 20.73 -0.89
C SER A 61 2.95 20.57 -1.85
N GLY A 62 3.57 21.67 -2.30
CA GLY A 62 4.59 21.64 -3.33
C GLY A 62 4.04 21.27 -4.71
N LYS A 63 4.92 21.27 -5.70
CA LYS A 63 4.56 21.01 -7.12
C LYS A 63 4.18 19.54 -7.38
N SER A 64 4.79 18.61 -6.64
CA SER A 64 4.65 17.17 -6.89
C SER A 64 4.60 16.39 -5.57
N PRO A 65 3.51 16.48 -4.76
CA PRO A 65 3.31 15.68 -3.55
C PRO A 65 3.15 14.17 -3.86
N SER A 66 4.16 13.54 -4.46
CA SER A 66 4.05 12.25 -5.15
C SER A 66 4.00 11.06 -4.20
N TYR A 67 4.54 11.22 -2.99
CA TYR A 67 4.46 10.26 -1.91
C TYR A 67 3.99 10.94 -0.62
N VAL A 68 3.11 10.26 0.10
CA VAL A 68 2.58 10.70 1.40
C VAL A 68 2.70 9.57 2.42
N GLY A 69 2.86 9.95 3.70
CA GLY A 69 2.88 9.03 4.85
C GLY A 69 2.37 9.71 6.12
N PHE A 70 1.75 8.93 7.01
CA PHE A 70 1.28 9.41 8.31
C PHE A 70 2.31 9.18 9.41
N SER A 71 2.28 10.02 10.44
CA SER A 71 2.87 9.66 11.74
C SER A 71 2.15 8.44 12.33
N PRO A 72 2.82 7.63 13.20
CA PRO A 72 2.20 6.45 13.81
C PRO A 72 0.92 6.74 14.62
N ASP A 73 0.81 7.94 15.20
CA ASP A 73 -0.36 8.39 15.94
C ASP A 73 -1.48 8.96 15.04
N GLY A 74 -1.24 9.06 13.74
CA GLY A 74 -2.19 9.58 12.75
C GLY A 74 -2.50 11.07 12.89
N ARG A 75 -1.69 11.86 13.62
CA ARG A 75 -1.89 13.31 13.77
C ARG A 75 -1.21 14.13 12.67
N CYS A 76 -0.17 13.60 12.05
CA CYS A 76 0.65 14.30 11.08
C CYS A 76 0.64 13.57 9.75
N LEU A 77 0.70 14.33 8.65
CA LEU A 77 0.96 13.84 7.31
C LEU A 77 2.23 14.50 6.76
N TYR A 78 3.07 13.70 6.13
CA TYR A 78 4.27 14.14 5.43
C TYR A 78 4.10 13.86 3.94
N ALA A 79 4.60 14.76 3.09
CA ALA A 79 4.48 14.66 1.64
C ALA A 79 5.80 15.03 0.97
N THR A 80 6.38 14.12 0.18
CA THR A 80 7.56 14.43 -0.63
C THR A 80 7.17 15.32 -1.80
N ASN A 81 7.98 16.32 -2.09
CA ASN A 81 7.84 17.17 -3.26
C ASN A 81 8.88 16.73 -4.30
N GLU A 82 8.46 15.82 -5.20
CA GLU A 82 9.31 15.19 -6.21
C GLU A 82 9.66 16.19 -7.33
N VAL A 83 10.69 16.99 -7.06
CA VAL A 83 11.26 17.97 -7.99
C VAL A 83 12.78 17.93 -7.93
N SER A 84 13.42 18.28 -9.04
CA SER A 84 14.87 18.46 -9.17
C SER A 84 15.34 19.82 -8.67
N ASP A 85 14.46 20.83 -8.71
CA ASP A 85 14.79 22.23 -8.40
C ASP A 85 13.71 22.87 -7.52
N PHE A 86 14.03 23.07 -6.25
CA PHE A 86 13.14 23.68 -5.26
C PHE A 86 13.66 25.06 -4.86
N ARG A 87 12.80 26.09 -4.94
CA ARG A 87 13.13 27.49 -4.62
C ARG A 87 14.36 28.03 -5.38
N GLY A 88 14.61 27.54 -6.59
CA GLY A 88 15.77 27.94 -7.41
C GLY A 88 17.10 27.28 -7.00
N LEU A 89 17.08 26.35 -6.04
CA LEU A 89 18.24 25.55 -5.67
C LEU A 89 18.33 24.33 -6.60
N ASN A 90 19.46 24.19 -7.29
CA ASN A 90 19.72 23.06 -8.17
C ASN A 90 19.85 21.75 -7.36
N ALA A 91 19.41 20.64 -7.95
CA ALA A 91 19.52 19.28 -7.41
C ALA A 91 18.92 19.14 -6.00
N THR A 92 17.86 19.90 -5.75
CA THR A 92 17.24 20.05 -4.44
C THR A 92 15.73 19.81 -4.56
N GLY A 93 15.25 18.83 -3.80
CA GLY A 93 13.82 18.57 -3.60
C GLY A 93 13.32 19.19 -2.29
N SER A 94 12.12 18.80 -1.86
CA SER A 94 11.68 19.13 -0.50
C SER A 94 10.68 18.12 0.05
N ILE A 95 10.39 18.24 1.34
CA ILE A 95 9.32 17.51 2.02
C ILE A 95 8.47 18.47 2.84
N SER A 96 7.15 18.39 2.66
CA SER A 96 6.18 19.20 3.40
C SER A 96 5.53 18.39 4.52
N SER A 97 5.21 19.05 5.62
CA SER A 97 4.51 18.48 6.78
C SER A 97 3.19 19.19 7.03
N PHE A 98 2.21 18.42 7.52
CA PHE A 98 0.85 18.86 7.76
C PHE A 98 0.35 18.29 9.08
N ALA A 99 -0.38 19.10 9.85
CA ALA A 99 -1.23 18.61 10.93
C ALA A 99 -2.60 18.25 10.36
N ILE A 100 -3.11 17.08 10.77
CA ILE A 100 -4.45 16.63 10.43
C ILE A 100 -5.40 17.19 11.49
N THR A 101 -6.32 18.04 11.05
CA THR A 101 -7.30 18.70 11.93
C THR A 101 -8.47 17.75 12.29
N ALA A 102 -9.35 18.21 13.18
CA ALA A 102 -10.50 17.42 13.62
C ALA A 102 -11.52 17.11 12.50
N ASP A 103 -11.58 17.95 11.45
CA ASP A 103 -12.41 17.73 10.25
C ASP A 103 -11.66 16.99 9.13
N HIS A 104 -10.44 16.53 9.40
CA HIS A 104 -9.50 15.87 8.50
C HIS A 104 -8.92 16.75 7.39
N SER A 105 -9.06 18.07 7.49
CA SER A 105 -8.31 18.98 6.64
C SER A 105 -6.81 18.95 6.97
N LEU A 106 -5.99 19.34 5.99
CA LEU A 106 -4.54 19.35 6.09
C LEU A 106 -4.03 20.77 6.29
N ARG A 107 -3.58 21.07 7.51
CA ARG A 107 -2.95 22.35 7.81
C ARG A 107 -1.44 22.24 7.66
N HIS A 108 -0.88 22.94 6.67
CA HIS A 108 0.57 23.01 6.47
C HIS A 108 1.29 23.52 7.72
N ILE A 109 2.43 22.91 8.04
CA ILE A 109 3.24 23.21 9.21
C ILE A 109 4.61 23.74 8.79
N ALA A 110 5.34 22.96 8.01
CA ALA A 110 6.70 23.28 7.62
C ALA A 110 7.08 22.56 6.33
N THR A 111 8.15 23.05 5.70
CA THR A 111 8.80 22.40 4.56
C THR A 111 10.30 22.34 4.83
N ALA A 112 10.93 21.20 4.55
CA ALA A 112 12.36 20.97 4.70
C ALA A 112 12.99 20.57 3.35
N LEU A 113 14.30 20.80 3.20
CA LEU A 113 15.07 20.54 1.99
C LEU A 113 15.57 19.10 1.93
N THR A 114 15.42 18.47 0.76
CA THR A 114 15.95 17.14 0.44
C THR A 114 16.90 17.25 -0.74
N ALA A 115 17.62 16.19 -1.08
CA ALA A 115 18.19 16.06 -2.41
C ALA A 115 17.08 15.92 -3.48
N ALA A 116 17.47 16.01 -4.75
CA ALA A 116 16.56 15.95 -5.91
C ALA A 116 15.65 14.72 -5.92
N ASP A 117 14.41 14.94 -6.37
CA ASP A 117 13.39 13.92 -6.62
C ASP A 117 13.14 12.97 -5.43
N PRO A 118 12.68 13.47 -4.27
CA PRO A 118 12.24 12.62 -3.17
C PRO A 118 10.98 11.83 -3.55
N VAL A 119 11.10 10.50 -3.59
CA VAL A 119 10.07 9.59 -4.15
C VAL A 119 9.37 8.69 -3.13
N ALA A 120 9.92 8.58 -1.91
CA ALA A 120 9.34 7.82 -0.82
C ALA A 120 9.78 8.34 0.54
N LEU A 121 9.02 8.00 1.58
CA LEU A 121 9.37 8.35 2.96
C LEU A 121 8.99 7.22 3.93
N ALA A 122 9.67 7.19 5.06
CA ALA A 122 9.36 6.33 6.20
C ALA A 122 9.47 7.11 7.52
N VAL A 123 8.40 7.09 8.31
CA VAL A 123 8.40 7.60 9.68
C VAL A 123 8.87 6.48 10.61
N SER A 124 9.75 6.78 11.56
CA SER A 124 10.19 5.82 12.57
C SER A 124 8.99 5.30 13.40
N PRO A 125 9.03 4.07 13.92
CA PRO A 125 7.91 3.51 14.69
C PRO A 125 7.49 4.32 15.91
N ASP A 126 8.41 5.09 16.51
CA ASP A 126 8.15 5.98 17.64
C ASP A 126 7.64 7.38 17.23
N GLY A 127 7.60 7.67 15.93
CA GLY A 127 7.11 8.93 15.37
C GLY A 127 8.07 10.12 15.49
N LYS A 128 9.32 9.91 15.89
CA LYS A 128 10.28 11.00 16.16
C LYS A 128 11.20 11.34 14.99
N HIS A 129 11.36 10.44 14.03
CA HIS A 129 12.25 10.64 12.90
C HIS A 129 11.54 10.31 11.58
N LEU A 130 11.98 10.98 10.52
CA LEU A 130 11.51 10.78 9.15
C LEU A 130 12.71 10.58 8.25
N VAL A 131 12.68 9.53 7.42
CA VAL A 131 13.69 9.29 6.39
C VAL A 131 13.04 9.40 5.03
N VAL A 132 13.72 10.07 4.11
CA VAL A 132 13.23 10.34 2.75
C VAL A 132 14.18 9.70 1.74
N ALA A 133 13.65 8.88 0.84
CA ALA A 133 14.37 8.32 -0.29
C ALA A 133 14.39 9.34 -1.44
N GLU A 134 15.58 9.62 -1.97
CA GLU A 134 15.82 10.66 -2.97
C GLU A 134 16.35 9.99 -4.25
N TYR A 135 15.50 9.92 -5.27
CA TYR A 135 15.73 9.12 -6.48
C TYR A 135 16.94 9.62 -7.25
N THR A 136 16.86 10.83 -7.82
CA THR A 136 17.97 11.44 -8.57
C THR A 136 19.11 11.86 -7.66
N GLY A 137 18.85 12.14 -6.39
CA GLY A 137 19.89 12.37 -5.39
C GLY A 137 20.80 11.15 -5.17
N GLY A 138 20.30 9.94 -5.42
CA GLY A 138 20.99 8.69 -5.12
C GLY A 138 21.28 8.54 -3.63
N SER A 139 20.38 9.05 -2.78
CA SER A 139 20.59 9.20 -1.35
C SER A 139 19.33 9.00 -0.53
N TRP A 140 19.49 9.00 0.79
CA TRP A 140 18.40 9.30 1.70
C TRP A 140 18.78 10.40 2.68
N SER A 141 17.78 11.16 3.14
CA SER A 141 17.91 12.20 4.18
C SER A 141 17.07 11.86 5.41
N LYS A 142 17.62 12.05 6.62
CA LYS A 142 16.94 11.91 7.91
C LYS A 142 16.59 13.28 8.49
N PHE A 143 15.41 13.39 9.07
CA PHE A 143 14.94 14.56 9.81
C PHE A 143 14.38 14.15 11.17
N THR A 144 14.71 14.92 12.19
CA THR A 144 14.09 14.83 13.51
C THR A 144 12.84 15.68 13.52
N LEU A 145 11.75 15.07 13.99
CA LEU A 145 10.43 15.66 14.04
C LEU A 145 10.21 16.36 15.37
N ASN A 146 9.44 17.45 15.36
CA ASN A 146 8.97 18.11 16.57
C ASN A 146 7.55 17.66 16.94
N ASP A 147 7.11 18.00 18.15
CA ASP A 147 5.82 17.56 18.70
C ASP A 147 4.59 18.14 17.96
N GLN A 148 4.80 19.14 17.10
CA GLN A 148 3.80 19.88 16.34
C GLN A 148 3.78 19.48 14.85
N CYS A 149 4.24 18.26 14.52
CA CYS A 149 4.32 17.71 13.16
C CYS A 149 5.40 18.32 12.26
N GLY A 150 6.17 19.29 12.72
CA GLY A 150 7.22 19.93 11.93
C GLY A 150 8.57 19.23 12.02
N PHE A 151 9.58 19.87 11.44
CA PHE A 151 10.98 19.44 11.47
C PHE A 151 11.75 20.28 12.51
N GLN A 152 12.80 19.72 13.11
CA GLN A 152 13.69 20.49 13.99
C GLN A 152 14.53 21.53 13.23
N SER A 153 14.85 21.24 11.96
CA SER A 153 15.59 22.11 11.06
C SER A 153 15.00 22.01 9.64
N GLU A 154 15.25 23.03 8.82
CA GLU A 154 14.95 22.98 7.38
C GLU A 154 15.91 22.04 6.64
N ASN A 155 17.13 21.83 7.15
CA ASN A 155 18.09 20.88 6.59
C ASN A 155 17.98 19.52 7.26
N ALA A 156 18.34 18.47 6.54
CA ALA A 156 18.42 17.11 7.08
C ALA A 156 19.51 17.02 8.17
N ASP A 157 19.25 16.24 9.22
CA ASP A 157 20.22 15.97 10.29
C ASP A 157 21.36 15.08 9.78
N GLN A 158 21.04 14.23 8.80
CA GLN A 158 21.93 13.25 8.22
C GLN A 158 21.52 12.97 6.78
N ARG A 159 22.50 12.76 5.91
CA ARG A 159 22.29 12.32 4.52
C ARG A 159 23.33 11.29 4.14
N VAL A 160 22.89 10.17 3.58
CA VAL A 160 23.77 9.11 3.08
C VAL A 160 23.57 8.95 1.59
N LYS A 161 24.66 9.06 0.83
CA LYS A 161 24.70 8.95 -0.63
C LYS A 161 25.34 7.63 -1.05
N TYR A 162 24.83 7.06 -2.14
CA TYR A 162 25.29 5.82 -2.72
C TYR A 162 25.87 6.03 -4.11
N HIS A 163 26.66 5.05 -4.56
CA HIS A 163 27.42 5.10 -5.81
C HIS A 163 27.34 3.78 -6.59
N GLY A 164 26.19 3.09 -6.52
CA GLY A 164 25.89 1.90 -7.30
C GLY A 164 25.54 2.23 -8.75
N SER A 165 25.58 1.21 -9.61
CA SER A 165 25.14 1.27 -11.01
C SER A 165 24.82 -0.13 -11.52
N GLY A 166 24.23 -0.20 -12.72
CA GLY A 166 23.74 -1.45 -13.32
C GLY A 166 23.81 -1.44 -14.85
N PRO A 167 23.48 -2.57 -15.49
CA PRO A 167 23.69 -2.74 -16.94
C PRO A 167 22.75 -1.90 -17.82
N ASN A 168 21.60 -1.46 -17.31
CA ASN A 168 20.71 -0.57 -18.06
C ASN A 168 21.16 0.89 -17.90
N THR A 169 22.12 1.33 -18.71
CA THR A 169 22.72 2.68 -18.61
C THR A 169 21.73 3.84 -18.74
N SER A 170 20.53 3.62 -19.27
CA SER A 170 19.48 4.67 -19.32
C SER A 170 18.69 4.81 -18.01
N ARG A 171 18.79 3.84 -17.10
CA ARG A 171 18.03 3.74 -15.85
C ARG A 171 18.88 3.40 -14.63
N GLN A 172 20.16 3.11 -14.82
CA GLN A 172 21.09 2.57 -13.83
C GLN A 172 22.52 3.10 -14.05
N ASP A 173 22.66 4.33 -14.53
CA ASP A 173 23.94 5.04 -14.66
C ASP A 173 24.53 5.48 -13.31
N HIS A 174 23.70 5.59 -12.27
CA HIS A 174 24.09 5.81 -10.88
C HIS A 174 23.03 5.24 -9.92
N SER A 175 23.22 5.38 -8.61
CA SER A 175 22.25 4.96 -7.61
C SER A 175 20.96 5.76 -7.70
N TYR A 176 19.84 5.06 -7.62
CA TYR A 176 18.50 5.64 -7.58
C TYR A 176 17.73 5.07 -6.39
N ILE A 177 17.84 5.71 -5.22
CA ILE A 177 17.18 5.23 -4.00
C ILE A 177 15.68 5.47 -4.12
N HIS A 178 14.92 4.40 -4.32
CA HIS A 178 13.50 4.47 -4.62
C HIS A 178 12.63 4.26 -3.38
N GLN A 179 13.13 3.55 -2.36
CA GLN A 179 12.41 3.35 -1.12
C GLN A 179 13.36 3.32 0.07
N VAL A 180 12.91 3.89 1.19
CA VAL A 180 13.43 3.63 2.52
C VAL A 180 12.32 3.04 3.38
N VAL A 181 12.63 2.05 4.21
CA VAL A 181 11.64 1.41 5.09
C VAL A 181 12.30 0.83 6.33
N TYR A 182 11.68 1.05 7.48
CA TYR A 182 12.09 0.42 8.74
C TYR A 182 11.57 -1.01 8.84
N ASN A 183 12.29 -1.89 9.53
CA ASN A 183 11.68 -3.11 10.04
C ASN A 183 10.64 -2.80 11.13
N HIS A 184 9.84 -3.80 11.49
CA HIS A 184 8.82 -3.65 12.53
C HIS A 184 9.38 -3.23 13.90
N ALA A 185 10.61 -3.64 14.22
CA ALA A 185 11.26 -3.31 15.47
C ALA A 185 11.85 -1.89 15.50
N GLY A 186 12.07 -1.27 14.33
CA GLY A 186 12.65 0.06 14.18
C GLY A 186 14.17 0.12 14.37
N ASP A 187 14.86 -1.02 14.43
CA ASP A 187 16.32 -1.12 14.60
C ASP A 187 17.08 -1.43 13.29
N LEU A 188 16.36 -1.58 12.18
CA LEU A 188 16.92 -1.70 10.84
C LEU A 188 16.23 -0.73 9.87
N LEU A 189 17.02 -0.10 9.00
CA LEU A 189 16.54 0.67 7.85
C LEU A 189 17.02 0.00 6.56
N PHE A 190 16.10 -0.22 5.63
CA PHE A 190 16.37 -0.73 4.30
C PHE A 190 16.29 0.41 3.28
N ALA A 191 17.34 0.62 2.49
CA ALA A 191 17.37 1.54 1.36
C ALA A 191 17.43 0.76 0.05
N VAL A 192 16.39 0.88 -0.77
CA VAL A 192 16.23 0.14 -2.03
C VAL A 192 16.78 0.98 -3.18
N ASP A 193 17.81 0.47 -3.86
CA ASP A 193 18.51 1.15 -4.93
C ASP A 193 18.21 0.52 -6.30
N LEU A 194 17.38 1.19 -7.08
CA LEU A 194 17.04 0.76 -8.44
C LEU A 194 18.29 0.77 -9.34
N GLY A 195 19.15 1.77 -9.17
CA GLY A 195 20.35 1.94 -9.98
C GLY A 195 21.41 0.88 -9.71
N GLY A 196 21.66 0.59 -8.43
CA GLY A 196 22.70 -0.34 -7.98
C GLY A 196 22.29 -1.81 -7.88
N ASP A 197 21.08 -2.18 -8.32
CA ASP A 197 20.56 -3.56 -8.19
C ASP A 197 20.65 -4.12 -6.76
N SER A 198 20.41 -3.28 -5.76
CA SER A 198 20.73 -3.60 -4.37
C SER A 198 19.70 -3.09 -3.36
N VAL A 199 19.65 -3.73 -2.19
CA VAL A 199 19.03 -3.18 -0.99
C VAL A 199 20.08 -3.09 0.10
N TYR A 200 20.38 -1.88 0.56
CA TYR A 200 21.33 -1.63 1.64
C TYR A 200 20.60 -1.64 2.98
N VAL A 201 21.19 -2.29 3.99
CA VAL A 201 20.64 -2.40 5.33
C VAL A 201 21.54 -1.65 6.30
N HIS A 202 20.95 -0.77 7.10
CA HIS A 202 21.60 0.02 8.14
C HIS A 202 21.03 -0.33 9.51
N ARG A 203 21.87 -0.24 10.55
CA ARG A 203 21.42 -0.29 11.94
C ARG A 203 20.83 1.05 12.36
N VAL A 204 19.84 0.99 13.24
CA VAL A 204 19.20 2.16 13.83
C VAL A 204 19.24 2.01 15.35
N ASP A 205 19.81 2.99 16.04
CA ASP A 205 19.68 3.10 17.48
C ASP A 205 18.26 3.60 17.79
N ARG A 206 17.43 2.72 18.35
CA ARG A 206 16.02 3.03 18.67
C ARG A 206 15.85 4.05 19.80
N LYS A 207 16.90 4.32 20.58
CA LYS A 207 16.84 5.30 21.68
C LYS A 207 17.10 6.71 21.16
N THR A 208 18.07 6.86 20.25
CA THR A 208 18.49 8.17 19.73
C THR A 208 17.91 8.50 18.36
N GLY A 209 17.51 7.47 17.59
CA GLY A 209 17.13 7.60 16.19
C GLY A 209 18.32 7.74 15.24
N ASP A 210 19.53 7.45 15.70
CA ASP A 210 20.72 7.48 14.85
C ASP A 210 20.75 6.28 13.92
N ILE A 211 21.02 6.55 12.65
CA ILE A 211 21.15 5.54 11.62
C ILE A 211 22.64 5.45 11.31
N GLU A 212 23.23 4.26 11.44
CA GLU A 212 24.64 4.08 11.10
C GLU A 212 24.84 4.32 9.61
N GLU A 213 25.77 5.20 9.21
CA GLU A 213 26.09 5.40 7.78
C GLU A 213 26.67 4.15 7.13
N LYS A 214 27.33 3.31 7.93
CA LYS A 214 27.86 2.03 7.49
C LYS A 214 26.73 1.10 7.10
N VAL A 215 26.78 0.59 5.86
CA VAL A 215 25.96 -0.53 5.42
C VAL A 215 26.39 -1.78 6.19
N VAL A 216 25.49 -2.34 7.00
CA VAL A 216 25.76 -3.57 7.76
C VAL A 216 25.46 -4.83 6.96
N HIS A 217 24.66 -4.72 5.91
CA HIS A 217 24.36 -5.81 4.98
C HIS A 217 23.87 -5.27 3.63
N GLU A 218 24.20 -5.97 2.54
CA GLU A 218 23.73 -5.68 1.20
C GLU A 218 22.99 -6.90 0.65
N ILE A 219 21.74 -6.70 0.24
CA ILE A 219 20.98 -7.68 -0.53
C ILE A 219 21.23 -7.36 -2.00
N LYS A 220 22.14 -8.09 -2.63
CA LYS A 220 22.47 -7.92 -4.04
C LYS A 220 21.53 -8.74 -4.93
N LEU A 221 20.99 -8.10 -5.96
CA LEU A 221 20.06 -8.72 -6.92
C LEU A 221 20.79 -9.03 -8.24
N PRO A 222 20.21 -9.88 -9.11
CA PRO A 222 20.75 -10.09 -10.45
C PRO A 222 20.89 -8.76 -11.22
N PRO A 223 21.97 -8.56 -11.99
CA PRO A 223 22.16 -7.32 -12.77
C PRO A 223 20.97 -7.01 -13.69
N GLY A 224 20.53 -5.75 -13.70
CA GLY A 224 19.38 -5.27 -14.48
C GLY A 224 18.03 -5.53 -13.81
N SER A 225 18.01 -5.91 -12.53
CA SER A 225 16.78 -6.10 -11.77
C SER A 225 16.03 -4.78 -11.59
N GLY A 226 16.71 -3.75 -11.11
CA GLY A 226 16.12 -2.47 -10.73
C GLY A 226 15.10 -2.61 -9.61
N PRO A 227 15.52 -3.01 -8.37
CA PRO A 227 14.61 -3.13 -7.24
C PRO A 227 13.93 -1.80 -6.94
N ARG A 228 12.62 -1.82 -6.68
CA ARG A 228 11.81 -0.61 -6.53
C ARG A 228 11.27 -0.46 -5.13
N HIS A 229 10.32 -1.31 -4.75
CA HIS A 229 9.70 -1.32 -3.43
C HIS A 229 9.78 -2.72 -2.83
N LEU A 230 9.78 -2.79 -1.50
CA LEU A 230 9.61 -4.01 -0.74
C LEU A 230 8.46 -3.91 0.25
N SER A 231 7.90 -5.07 0.55
CA SER A 231 7.00 -5.29 1.68
C SER A 231 7.56 -6.43 2.52
N MET A 232 7.46 -6.34 3.84
CA MET A 232 8.04 -7.33 4.74
C MET A 232 7.01 -7.83 5.75
N THR A 233 7.20 -9.06 6.18
CA THR A 233 6.52 -9.64 7.33
C THR A 233 7.52 -10.39 8.19
N GLY A 234 7.37 -10.29 9.51
CA GLY A 234 8.17 -11.05 10.45
C GLY A 234 7.32 -11.36 11.66
N ASN A 235 7.20 -12.64 12.00
CA ASN A 235 6.50 -13.15 13.17
C ASN A 235 7.47 -13.64 14.26
N ARG A 236 8.77 -13.51 14.02
CA ARG A 236 9.85 -13.92 14.93
C ARG A 236 10.83 -12.76 15.03
N ALA A 237 11.33 -12.49 16.22
CA ALA A 237 12.12 -11.29 16.53
C ALA A 237 13.34 -11.07 15.60
N GLU A 238 13.82 -12.13 14.94
CA GLU A 238 15.07 -12.14 14.15
C GLU A 238 14.89 -12.61 12.70
N GLU A 239 13.70 -13.05 12.26
CA GLU A 239 13.47 -13.55 10.90
C GLU A 239 12.37 -12.77 10.17
N TYR A 240 12.68 -12.34 8.95
CA TYR A 240 11.78 -11.60 8.09
C TYR A 240 11.66 -12.27 6.71
N ASP A 241 10.43 -12.35 6.21
CA ASP A 241 10.17 -12.56 4.80
C ASP A 241 9.97 -11.21 4.13
N ILE A 242 10.81 -10.94 3.13
CA ILE A 242 10.80 -9.73 2.32
C ILE A 242 10.30 -10.09 0.93
N TYR A 243 9.34 -9.33 0.43
CA TYR A 243 8.80 -9.38 -0.92
C TYR A 243 9.23 -8.11 -1.64
N LEU A 244 10.29 -8.22 -2.43
CA LEU A 244 10.90 -7.13 -3.17
C LEU A 244 10.45 -7.19 -4.62
N ILE A 245 9.81 -6.13 -5.11
CA ILE A 245 9.44 -6.01 -6.51
C ILE A 245 10.47 -5.18 -7.27
N SER A 246 10.86 -5.67 -8.44
CA SER A 246 11.87 -5.07 -9.29
C SER A 246 11.25 -4.50 -10.54
N GLU A 247 11.41 -3.19 -10.74
CA GLU A 247 10.79 -2.42 -11.81
C GLU A 247 11.26 -2.91 -13.17
N LEU A 248 12.57 -3.02 -13.38
CA LEU A 248 13.15 -3.23 -14.70
C LEU A 248 13.01 -4.70 -15.14
N SER A 249 13.24 -5.66 -14.24
CA SER A 249 13.10 -7.09 -14.55
C SER A 249 11.66 -7.60 -14.49
N ASN A 250 10.74 -6.83 -13.89
CA ASN A 250 9.36 -7.23 -13.64
C ASN A 250 9.27 -8.53 -12.81
N GLN A 251 10.15 -8.68 -11.84
CA GLN A 251 10.22 -9.84 -10.94
C GLN A 251 9.76 -9.50 -9.53
N LEU A 252 9.18 -10.47 -8.86
CA LEU A 252 9.02 -10.50 -7.41
C LEU A 252 10.08 -11.44 -6.82
N PHE A 253 10.97 -10.91 -6.00
CA PHE A 253 11.93 -11.66 -5.21
C PHE A 253 11.35 -11.93 -3.82
N THR A 254 11.29 -13.21 -3.44
CA THR A 254 11.01 -13.62 -2.06
C THR A 254 12.33 -13.88 -1.37
N ILE A 255 12.62 -13.10 -0.34
CA ILE A 255 13.92 -13.08 0.34
C ILE A 255 13.66 -13.38 1.82
N ARG A 256 14.41 -14.31 2.39
CA ARG A 256 14.46 -14.49 3.84
C ARG A 256 15.65 -13.74 4.38
N LEU A 257 15.42 -12.90 5.38
CA LEU A 257 16.46 -12.25 6.16
C LEU A 257 16.44 -12.82 7.58
N SER A 258 17.60 -13.17 8.10
CA SER A 258 17.81 -13.53 9.50
C SER A 258 18.83 -12.57 10.11
N ASP A 259 18.53 -11.99 11.27
CA ASP A 259 19.39 -11.10 12.01
C ASP A 259 19.81 -11.73 13.34
N HIS A 260 20.97 -12.39 13.35
CA HIS A 260 21.43 -13.12 14.52
C HIS A 260 22.46 -12.30 15.31
N PRO A 261 22.32 -12.17 16.66
CA PRO A 261 23.21 -11.36 17.49
C PRO A 261 24.71 -11.65 17.33
N HIS A 262 25.07 -12.91 17.06
CA HIS A 262 26.47 -13.35 16.93
C HIS A 262 26.94 -13.59 15.49
N HIS A 263 26.02 -13.66 14.53
CA HIS A 263 26.34 -14.02 13.14
C HIS A 263 26.01 -12.92 12.14
N GLY A 264 25.50 -11.78 12.62
CA GLY A 264 25.06 -10.67 11.81
C GLY A 264 23.83 -11.00 10.99
N ILE A 265 23.56 -10.11 10.03
CA ILE A 265 22.45 -10.24 9.09
C ILE A 265 22.86 -11.21 7.98
N LYS A 266 21.96 -12.12 7.62
CA LYS A 266 22.10 -13.00 6.47
C LYS A 266 20.82 -12.97 5.64
N THR A 267 20.97 -13.09 4.33
CA THR A 267 19.83 -13.15 3.41
C THR A 267 19.92 -14.32 2.45
N THR A 268 18.77 -14.85 2.07
CA THR A 268 18.64 -15.87 1.04
C THR A 268 17.49 -15.50 0.10
N ILE A 269 17.78 -15.36 -1.20
CA ILE A 269 16.74 -15.26 -2.23
C ILE A 269 16.15 -16.66 -2.41
N ARG A 270 14.93 -16.85 -1.90
CA ARG A 270 14.22 -18.14 -1.84
C ARG A 270 13.49 -18.47 -3.15
N GLN A 271 13.10 -17.43 -3.88
CA GLN A 271 12.29 -17.52 -5.08
C GLN A 271 12.35 -16.21 -5.86
N GLU A 272 12.39 -16.33 -7.18
CA GLU A 272 12.16 -15.27 -8.15
C GLU A 272 10.92 -15.65 -8.96
N THR A 273 9.99 -14.72 -9.17
CA THR A 273 8.76 -15.02 -9.92
C THR A 273 8.29 -13.83 -10.74
N SER A 274 8.02 -14.07 -12.01
CA SER A 274 7.56 -13.05 -12.95
C SER A 274 6.23 -12.46 -12.46
N THR A 275 6.17 -11.14 -12.43
CA THR A 275 4.95 -10.39 -12.14
C THR A 275 4.06 -10.25 -13.37
N LEU A 276 4.61 -10.39 -14.57
CA LEU A 276 3.88 -10.28 -15.84
C LEU A 276 3.01 -11.50 -16.14
N PRO A 277 1.90 -11.33 -16.90
CA PRO A 277 1.06 -12.42 -17.38
C PRO A 277 1.84 -13.59 -18.00
N ALA A 278 1.35 -14.81 -17.79
CA ALA A 278 1.93 -15.98 -18.43
C ALA A 278 1.89 -15.86 -19.97
N GLY A 279 3.02 -16.09 -20.62
CA GLY A 279 3.16 -16.00 -22.07
C GLY A 279 3.36 -14.59 -22.62
N THR A 280 3.65 -13.59 -21.77
CA THR A 280 4.15 -12.28 -22.25
C THR A 280 5.43 -12.50 -23.05
N ALA A 281 5.41 -12.06 -24.31
CA ALA A 281 6.52 -12.19 -25.23
C ALA A 281 7.74 -11.37 -24.76
N GLU A 282 8.95 -11.85 -25.07
CA GLU A 282 10.20 -11.29 -24.55
C GLU A 282 10.38 -9.82 -24.93
N GLU A 283 10.06 -9.47 -26.17
CA GLU A 283 10.11 -8.11 -26.69
C GLU A 283 9.18 -7.15 -25.95
N MET A 284 8.07 -7.67 -25.39
CA MET A 284 7.12 -6.88 -24.63
C MET A 284 7.56 -6.70 -23.18
N ARG A 285 8.43 -7.54 -22.61
CA ARG A 285 8.83 -7.43 -21.20
C ARG A 285 9.47 -6.08 -20.88
N ARG A 286 10.30 -5.56 -21.80
CA ARG A 286 10.97 -4.25 -21.66
C ARG A 286 10.03 -3.05 -21.72
N THR A 287 8.78 -3.28 -22.12
CA THR A 287 7.71 -2.26 -22.13
C THR A 287 6.94 -2.24 -20.81
N TYR A 288 7.29 -3.07 -19.84
CA TYR A 288 6.70 -3.02 -18.51
C TYR A 288 7.68 -2.49 -17.47
N GLY A 289 7.10 -1.84 -16.47
CA GLY A 289 7.75 -1.53 -15.21
C GLY A 289 6.86 -1.95 -14.05
N ALA A 290 7.31 -2.90 -13.24
CA ALA A 290 6.62 -3.23 -12.00
C ALA A 290 6.60 -2.01 -11.06
N GLY A 291 5.52 -1.85 -10.30
CA GLY A 291 5.27 -0.67 -9.48
C GLY A 291 5.31 -0.98 -8.00
N GLU A 292 4.13 -1.04 -7.39
CA GLU A 292 3.95 -1.20 -5.95
C GLU A 292 3.97 -2.67 -5.55
N VAL A 293 4.36 -2.97 -4.30
CA VAL A 293 4.21 -4.30 -3.69
C VAL A 293 3.73 -4.16 -2.25
N MET A 294 2.68 -4.89 -1.90
CA MET A 294 2.19 -4.91 -0.52
C MET A 294 1.67 -6.29 -0.14
N MET A 295 1.87 -6.65 1.12
CA MET A 295 1.20 -7.79 1.74
C MET A 295 -0.17 -7.40 2.30
N SER A 296 -1.11 -8.34 2.26
CA SER A 296 -2.33 -8.21 3.06
C SER A 296 -2.00 -8.31 4.56
N GLY A 297 -2.78 -7.62 5.39
CA GLY A 297 -2.55 -7.53 6.84
C GLY A 297 -2.68 -8.86 7.59
N ASP A 298 -3.34 -9.86 6.99
CA ASP A 298 -3.38 -11.24 7.47
C ASP A 298 -2.14 -12.07 7.08
N GLY A 299 -1.21 -11.48 6.33
CA GLY A 299 0.03 -12.11 5.88
C GLY A 299 -0.18 -13.26 4.89
N ARG A 300 -1.36 -13.40 4.27
CA ARG A 300 -1.69 -14.53 3.38
C ARG A 300 -1.47 -14.27 1.90
N PHE A 301 -1.44 -13.00 1.49
CA PHE A 301 -1.34 -12.63 0.08
C PHE A 301 -0.34 -11.50 -0.14
N VAL A 302 0.38 -11.58 -1.26
CA VAL A 302 1.28 -10.52 -1.75
C VAL A 302 0.70 -10.00 -3.06
N TYR A 303 0.62 -8.67 -3.18
CA TYR A 303 0.09 -7.98 -4.35
C TYR A 303 1.20 -7.18 -5.00
N GLY A 304 1.22 -7.13 -6.33
CA GLY A 304 2.12 -6.28 -7.11
C GLY A 304 1.37 -5.55 -8.21
N SER A 305 1.86 -4.39 -8.66
CA SER A 305 1.30 -3.71 -9.86
C SER A 305 2.24 -3.80 -11.05
N ASN A 306 1.67 -4.01 -12.24
CA ASN A 306 2.38 -3.99 -13.52
C ASN A 306 1.93 -2.79 -14.33
N ARG A 307 2.89 -2.00 -14.82
CA ARG A 307 2.64 -0.78 -15.59
C ARG A 307 3.24 -0.93 -16.98
N GLN A 308 2.48 -0.59 -18.01
CA GLN A 308 2.99 -0.39 -19.35
C GLN A 308 3.74 0.95 -19.40
N THR A 309 5.04 0.92 -19.64
CA THR A 309 5.94 2.09 -19.69
C THR A 309 6.10 2.65 -21.09
N ASP A 310 5.83 1.85 -22.14
CA ASP A 310 5.74 2.30 -23.52
C ASP A 310 4.28 2.56 -23.89
N LEU A 311 3.86 3.83 -23.85
CA LEU A 311 2.49 4.24 -24.13
C LEU A 311 2.08 4.11 -25.60
N SER A 312 3.03 3.81 -26.50
CA SER A 312 2.70 3.42 -27.88
C SER A 312 2.15 2.00 -27.98
N LYS A 313 2.32 1.17 -26.95
CA LYS A 313 1.86 -0.23 -26.91
C LYS A 313 0.45 -0.34 -26.32
N PRO A 314 -0.29 -1.42 -26.64
CA PRO A 314 -1.63 -1.64 -26.10
C PRO A 314 -1.64 -1.66 -24.56
N LEU A 315 -2.48 -0.80 -23.99
CA LEU A 315 -2.60 -0.57 -22.54
C LEU A 315 -3.42 -1.65 -21.81
N SER A 316 -3.82 -2.72 -22.52
CA SER A 316 -4.73 -3.77 -22.04
C SER A 316 -4.17 -4.65 -20.94
N ASP A 317 -2.86 -4.54 -20.68
CA ASP A 317 -2.10 -5.51 -19.90
C ASP A 317 -1.63 -4.93 -18.54
N ASN A 318 -1.99 -3.67 -18.24
CA ASN A 318 -1.88 -3.10 -16.90
C ASN A 318 -2.72 -3.94 -15.92
N SER A 319 -2.10 -4.40 -14.84
CA SER A 319 -2.71 -5.38 -13.95
C SER A 319 -2.21 -5.28 -12.52
N ILE A 320 -3.01 -5.84 -11.62
CA ILE A 320 -2.58 -6.23 -10.28
C ILE A 320 -2.30 -7.72 -10.30
N VAL A 321 -1.08 -8.10 -9.96
CA VAL A 321 -0.70 -9.50 -9.77
C VAL A 321 -0.86 -9.87 -8.30
N VAL A 322 -1.38 -11.07 -8.03
CA VAL A 322 -1.65 -11.56 -6.68
C VAL A 322 -1.02 -12.94 -6.51
N PHE A 323 -0.33 -13.10 -5.39
CA PHE A 323 0.31 -14.34 -4.98
C PHE A 323 -0.24 -14.79 -3.64
N LYS A 324 -0.55 -16.08 -3.49
CA LYS A 324 -0.79 -16.66 -2.16
C LYS A 324 0.55 -16.96 -1.50
N ARG A 325 0.72 -16.55 -0.25
CA ARG A 325 1.92 -16.82 0.56
C ARG A 325 1.76 -18.13 1.31
N ASP A 326 2.81 -18.94 1.28
CA ASP A 326 2.98 -20.05 2.21
C ASP A 326 3.57 -19.52 3.54
N PRO A 327 2.87 -19.64 4.67
CA PRO A 327 3.27 -18.98 5.91
C PRO A 327 4.51 -19.60 6.57
N HIS A 328 4.91 -20.81 6.20
CA HIS A 328 6.07 -21.50 6.75
C HIS A 328 7.35 -21.15 5.97
N SER A 329 7.30 -21.37 4.67
CA SER A 329 8.46 -21.18 3.78
C SER A 329 8.62 -19.75 3.27
N GLY A 330 7.58 -18.92 3.41
CA GLY A 330 7.53 -17.56 2.85
C GLY A 330 7.33 -17.53 1.34
N ARG A 331 7.38 -18.68 0.64
CA ARG A 331 7.29 -18.75 -0.82
C ARG A 331 5.90 -18.35 -1.32
N THR A 332 5.84 -17.95 -2.57
CA THR A 332 4.61 -17.53 -3.25
C THR A 332 4.11 -18.59 -4.22
N SER A 333 2.78 -18.70 -4.34
CA SER A 333 2.12 -19.53 -5.35
C SER A 333 2.39 -19.02 -6.76
N LYS A 334 1.89 -19.75 -7.78
CA LYS A 334 1.74 -19.17 -9.12
C LYS A 334 0.90 -17.88 -9.05
N PRO A 335 1.26 -16.84 -9.82
CA PRO A 335 0.52 -15.58 -9.86
C PRO A 335 -0.90 -15.73 -10.44
N ALA A 336 -1.80 -14.89 -9.95
CA ALA A 336 -3.09 -14.58 -10.57
C ALA A 336 -3.12 -13.10 -10.95
N TRP A 337 -3.61 -12.77 -12.15
CA TRP A 337 -3.64 -11.40 -12.65
C TRP A 337 -5.06 -10.85 -12.71
N PHE A 338 -5.23 -9.63 -12.22
CA PHE A 338 -6.48 -8.89 -12.24
C PHE A 338 -6.29 -7.66 -13.13
N PRO A 339 -6.89 -7.63 -14.33
CA PRO A 339 -6.81 -6.48 -15.21
C PRO A 339 -7.57 -5.29 -14.61
N LEU A 340 -7.07 -4.09 -14.89
CA LEU A 340 -7.72 -2.87 -14.46
C LEU A 340 -8.76 -2.40 -15.49
N PRO A 341 -9.84 -1.73 -15.04
CA PRO A 341 -10.90 -1.22 -15.91
C PRO A 341 -10.42 0.00 -16.72
N GLY A 342 -10.91 0.14 -17.97
CA GLY A 342 -10.62 1.31 -18.81
C GLY A 342 -9.16 1.40 -19.30
N PRO A 343 -8.71 2.56 -19.81
CA PRO A 343 -7.30 2.83 -20.08
C PRO A 343 -6.57 3.03 -18.75
N ALA A 344 -6.22 1.94 -18.07
CA ALA A 344 -5.60 1.97 -16.75
C ALA A 344 -4.09 2.19 -16.81
N ASN A 345 -3.67 3.26 -17.47
CA ASN A 345 -2.27 3.57 -17.70
C ASN A 345 -1.56 3.85 -16.39
N THR A 346 -0.50 3.07 -16.16
CA THR A 346 0.43 3.28 -15.05
C THR A 346 -0.24 3.18 -13.68
N PRO A 347 -0.70 1.98 -13.25
CA PRO A 347 -1.08 1.72 -11.85
C PRO A 347 0.13 1.83 -10.94
N ARG A 348 0.52 3.07 -10.63
CA ARG A 348 1.73 3.40 -9.88
C ARG A 348 1.67 2.87 -8.45
N HIS A 349 0.47 2.90 -7.87
CA HIS A 349 0.27 2.57 -6.47
C HIS A 349 -1.12 1.98 -6.22
N PHE A 350 -1.21 1.12 -5.21
CA PHE A 350 -2.48 0.63 -4.69
C PHE A 350 -2.45 0.58 -3.15
N SER A 351 -3.61 0.50 -2.50
CA SER A 351 -3.69 0.40 -1.04
C SER A 351 -4.90 -0.43 -0.62
N PHE A 352 -4.79 -1.08 0.54
CA PHE A 352 -5.91 -1.76 1.20
C PHE A 352 -6.65 -0.80 2.12
N SER A 353 -7.97 -0.95 2.23
CA SER A 353 -8.73 -0.30 3.31
C SER A 353 -8.23 -0.72 4.69
N ASN A 354 -8.42 0.14 5.68
CA ASN A 354 -7.99 -0.11 7.06
C ASN A 354 -8.96 -0.98 7.87
N ASP A 355 -10.05 -1.48 7.27
CA ASP A 355 -10.93 -2.42 7.98
C ASP A 355 -10.18 -3.73 8.28
N PRO A 356 -10.51 -4.45 9.36
CA PRO A 356 -9.76 -5.65 9.78
C PRO A 356 -9.61 -6.74 8.70
N LEU A 357 -10.54 -6.78 7.75
CA LEU A 357 -10.53 -7.76 6.67
C LEU A 357 -9.90 -7.23 5.38
N GLN A 358 -9.54 -5.94 5.33
CA GLN A 358 -9.06 -5.25 4.14
C GLN A 358 -9.95 -5.56 2.94
N LYS A 359 -11.26 -5.33 3.10
CA LYS A 359 -12.28 -5.72 2.11
C LYS A 359 -12.17 -4.89 0.83
N PHE A 360 -11.60 -3.70 0.89
CA PHE A 360 -11.45 -2.84 -0.27
C PHE A 360 -9.99 -2.71 -0.68
N PHE A 361 -9.80 -2.60 -1.99
CA PHE A 361 -8.51 -2.45 -2.63
C PHE A 361 -8.62 -1.30 -3.62
N ILE A 362 -7.77 -0.29 -3.47
CA ILE A 362 -7.84 0.95 -4.24
C ILE A 362 -6.59 1.06 -5.11
N VAL A 363 -6.75 1.40 -6.38
CA VAL A 363 -5.66 1.52 -7.36
C VAL A 363 -5.66 2.92 -7.95
N GLY A 364 -4.51 3.59 -7.91
CA GLY A 364 -4.27 4.86 -8.57
C GLY A 364 -3.54 4.63 -9.88
N ALA A 365 -4.20 4.95 -10.99
CA ALA A 365 -3.62 4.87 -12.32
C ALA A 365 -3.19 6.28 -12.76
N GLN A 366 -1.89 6.54 -12.63
CA GLN A 366 -1.29 7.87 -12.75
C GLN A 366 -1.59 8.50 -14.12
N GLN A 367 -1.22 7.83 -15.20
CA GLN A 367 -1.38 8.37 -16.55
C GLN A 367 -2.80 8.21 -17.09
N ALA A 368 -3.62 7.39 -16.45
CA ALA A 368 -5.05 7.29 -16.72
C ALA A 368 -5.85 8.44 -16.11
N ASN A 369 -5.26 9.22 -15.21
CA ASN A 369 -5.97 10.16 -14.35
C ASN A 369 -7.20 9.52 -13.68
N SER A 370 -7.03 8.35 -13.06
CA SER A 370 -8.15 7.66 -12.42
C SER A 370 -7.79 6.96 -11.12
N LEU A 371 -8.79 6.88 -10.24
CA LEU A 371 -8.80 6.08 -9.03
C LEU A 371 -9.87 4.99 -9.18
N SER A 372 -9.50 3.74 -8.97
CA SER A 372 -10.41 2.59 -9.06
C SER A 372 -10.48 1.86 -7.72
N ILE A 373 -11.67 1.39 -7.34
CA ILE A 373 -11.87 0.60 -6.13
C ILE A 373 -12.45 -0.78 -6.47
N PHE A 374 -11.96 -1.78 -5.74
CA PHE A 374 -12.28 -3.19 -5.90
C PHE A 374 -12.71 -3.76 -4.56
N LEU A 375 -13.64 -4.71 -4.58
CA LEU A 375 -13.86 -5.62 -3.47
C LEU A 375 -12.80 -6.72 -3.51
N ARG A 376 -12.01 -6.83 -2.44
CA ARG A 376 -11.09 -7.93 -2.20
C ARG A 376 -11.82 -9.06 -1.51
N ASN A 377 -11.63 -10.29 -1.99
CA ASN A 377 -12.00 -11.49 -1.26
C ASN A 377 -10.85 -11.89 -0.32
N PRO A 378 -10.99 -11.80 1.01
CA PRO A 378 -9.89 -12.10 1.93
C PRO A 378 -9.47 -13.57 1.91
N ALA A 379 -10.35 -14.50 1.53
CA ALA A 379 -10.05 -15.93 1.51
C ALA A 379 -9.24 -16.34 0.28
N THR A 380 -9.42 -15.67 -0.85
CA THR A 380 -8.78 -16.02 -2.14
C THR A 380 -7.80 -14.96 -2.65
N GLY A 381 -7.81 -13.77 -2.07
CA GLY A 381 -7.06 -12.60 -2.52
C GLY A 381 -7.63 -11.93 -3.77
N ALA A 382 -8.69 -12.48 -4.37
CA ALA A 382 -9.22 -12.02 -5.65
C ALA A 382 -9.84 -10.62 -5.59
N LEU A 383 -9.72 -9.87 -6.69
CA LEU A 383 -10.25 -8.52 -6.82
C LEU A 383 -11.45 -8.47 -7.76
N ARG A 384 -12.53 -7.82 -7.33
CA ARG A 384 -13.71 -7.54 -8.15
C ARG A 384 -13.95 -6.04 -8.24
N PHE A 385 -13.92 -5.50 -9.45
CA PHE A 385 -14.15 -4.08 -9.68
C PHE A 385 -15.51 -3.62 -9.11
N LEU A 386 -15.52 -2.43 -8.50
CA LEU A 386 -16.72 -1.77 -7.99
C LEU A 386 -17.00 -0.46 -8.73
N ALA A 387 -16.06 0.48 -8.67
CA ALA A 387 -16.25 1.82 -9.22
C ALA A 387 -14.91 2.46 -9.62
N ASN A 388 -14.97 3.47 -10.47
CA ASN A 388 -13.86 4.37 -10.79
C ASN A 388 -14.29 5.83 -10.65
N THR A 389 -13.32 6.72 -10.48
CA THR A 389 -13.53 8.16 -10.56
C THR A 389 -12.31 8.79 -11.24
N PRO A 390 -12.49 9.88 -12.02
CA PRO A 390 -11.37 10.71 -12.45
C PRO A 390 -10.63 11.27 -11.24
N LEU A 391 -9.30 11.25 -11.31
CA LEU A 391 -8.41 11.90 -10.35
C LEU A 391 -7.09 12.17 -11.05
N GLN A 392 -6.63 13.41 -11.05
CA GLN A 392 -5.43 13.78 -11.81
C GLN A 392 -4.17 13.16 -11.19
N THR A 393 -3.43 12.42 -12.01
CA THR A 393 -2.08 11.88 -11.75
C THR A 393 -1.84 11.30 -10.34
N PRO A 394 -2.70 10.39 -9.82
CA PRO A 394 -2.52 9.79 -8.50
C PRO A 394 -1.25 8.93 -8.46
N ALA A 395 -0.46 9.09 -7.41
CA ALA A 395 0.85 8.42 -7.27
C ALA A 395 1.02 7.67 -5.94
N ARG A 396 0.35 8.07 -4.85
CA ARG A 396 0.39 7.37 -3.55
C ARG A 396 -0.98 7.46 -2.86
N LEU A 397 -1.44 6.33 -2.33
CA LEU A 397 -2.75 6.20 -1.69
C LEU A 397 -2.60 5.78 -0.23
N LEU A 398 -3.23 6.51 0.68
CA LEU A 398 -3.33 6.15 2.09
C LEU A 398 -4.78 6.16 2.53
N ASN A 399 -5.16 5.19 3.37
CA ASN A 399 -6.48 5.21 3.99
C ASN A 399 -6.41 5.99 5.30
N LEU A 400 -7.27 7.00 5.44
CA LEU A 400 -7.41 7.75 6.68
C LEU A 400 -8.27 6.91 7.64
N SER A 401 -7.68 6.36 8.70
CA SER A 401 -8.47 5.64 9.72
C SER A 401 -9.21 6.64 10.60
N LEU A 402 -10.53 6.47 10.73
CA LEU A 402 -11.37 7.29 11.61
C LEU A 402 -11.26 6.91 13.10
N SER A 403 -10.46 5.89 13.43
CA SER A 403 -10.28 5.51 14.83
C SER A 403 -9.29 6.47 15.51
N ARG A 404 -9.81 7.50 16.19
CA ARG A 404 -9.06 8.14 17.28
C ARG A 404 -8.70 7.03 18.27
N ARG A 405 -7.45 6.56 18.28
CA ARG A 405 -6.93 5.90 19.47
C ARG A 405 -6.98 6.96 20.57
N ARG A 406 -7.93 6.85 21.50
CA ARG A 406 -7.87 7.64 22.73
C ARG A 406 -6.48 7.38 23.31
N ALA A 407 -5.70 8.44 23.47
CA ALA A 407 -4.45 8.38 24.20
C ALA A 407 -4.77 7.87 25.61
N SER A 408 -4.49 6.59 25.84
CA SER A 408 -4.50 6.01 27.18
C SER A 408 -3.28 6.58 27.90
N THR A 409 -3.51 7.57 28.73
CA THR A 409 -2.53 8.10 29.66
C THR A 409 -2.03 7.00 30.59
N LYS A 410 -0.70 6.85 30.65
CA LYS A 410 0.08 6.15 31.68
C LYS A 410 -0.41 4.76 32.11
N GLN A 411 0.00 3.74 31.35
CA GLN A 411 0.55 2.49 31.89
C GLN A 411 1.20 1.71 30.74
N SER A 412 2.45 1.32 30.91
CA SER A 412 3.15 0.40 30.00
C SER A 412 2.34 -0.89 29.86
N PRO A 413 1.99 -1.34 28.64
CA PRO A 413 1.34 -2.61 28.48
C PRO A 413 2.35 -3.71 28.84
N LYS A 414 2.09 -4.41 29.94
CA LYS A 414 2.68 -5.75 30.16
C LYS A 414 2.36 -6.60 28.92
N PRO A 415 3.29 -7.45 28.46
CA PRO A 415 3.02 -8.32 27.32
C PRO A 415 1.76 -9.12 27.61
N ALA A 416 0.79 -9.06 26.69
CA ALA A 416 -0.40 -9.88 26.76
C ALA A 416 0.05 -11.34 26.85
N ARG A 417 -0.13 -11.96 28.02
CA ARG A 417 -0.12 -13.41 28.12
C ARG A 417 -1.20 -13.90 27.17
N LEU A 418 -0.79 -14.56 26.10
CA LEU A 418 -1.65 -15.44 25.33
C LEU A 418 -2.25 -16.43 26.33
N TYR A 419 -3.53 -16.27 26.64
CA TYR A 419 -4.32 -17.32 27.24
C TYR A 419 -4.34 -18.47 26.22
N THR A 420 -3.58 -19.51 26.52
CA THR A 420 -3.78 -20.83 25.94
C THR A 420 -5.10 -21.38 26.48
N PRO A 421 -6.11 -21.69 25.65
CA PRO A 421 -7.12 -22.64 26.07
C PRO A 421 -6.44 -24.01 26.04
N THR A 422 -6.17 -24.54 27.23
CA THR A 422 -5.92 -25.97 27.41
C THR A 422 -7.16 -26.74 26.96
N CYS A 423 -7.14 -27.23 25.73
CA CYS A 423 -7.95 -28.36 25.31
C CYS A 423 -6.99 -29.43 24.78
N THR A 424 -6.68 -30.39 25.64
CA THR A 424 -6.09 -31.68 25.29
C THR A 424 -6.98 -32.39 24.27
N CYS A 425 -6.56 -32.42 23.01
CA CYS A 425 -7.08 -33.37 22.03
C CYS A 425 -6.30 -34.68 22.21
N ALA A 426 -6.94 -35.70 22.80
CA ALA A 426 -6.46 -37.07 22.73
C ALA A 426 -6.68 -37.59 21.29
N ILE A 427 -5.60 -38.00 20.63
CA ILE A 427 -5.60 -38.63 19.32
C ILE A 427 -5.95 -40.10 19.51
N GLY A 428 -7.09 -40.55 18.98
CA GLY A 428 -7.41 -41.97 18.85
C GLY A 428 -6.71 -42.60 17.64
N PRO A 429 -6.53 -43.94 17.59
CA PRO A 429 -5.50 -44.59 16.76
C PRO A 429 -5.67 -44.52 15.24
N ASN A 430 -6.77 -43.93 14.72
CA ASN A 430 -7.10 -43.92 13.29
C ASN A 430 -7.43 -42.52 12.71
N GLY A 431 -6.90 -41.43 13.26
CA GLY A 431 -6.69 -40.18 12.51
C GLY A 431 -7.92 -39.47 11.90
N GLY A 432 -9.05 -39.35 12.62
CA GLY A 432 -10.19 -38.50 12.20
C GLY A 432 -10.85 -37.74 13.35
N ILE A 433 -11.28 -36.50 13.13
CA ILE A 433 -12.17 -35.74 14.04
C ILE A 433 -13.58 -35.72 13.43
N LEU A 434 -14.54 -36.32 14.14
CA LEU A 434 -15.99 -36.22 13.90
C LEU A 434 -16.50 -34.88 14.45
N LEU A 435 -17.15 -34.08 13.61
CA LEU A 435 -18.06 -33.02 14.07
C LEU A 435 -19.50 -33.50 13.89
N SER A 436 -20.33 -33.34 14.94
CA SER A 436 -21.75 -33.73 14.89
C SER A 436 -22.53 -32.96 13.79
N PRO A 437 -23.54 -33.59 13.15
CA PRO A 437 -24.30 -32.97 12.03
C PRO A 437 -25.06 -31.68 12.37
N THR A 438 -25.21 -31.35 13.66
CA THR A 438 -26.00 -30.20 14.12
C THR A 438 -25.16 -28.91 14.25
N ALA A 439 -23.82 -29.02 14.33
CA ALA A 439 -22.93 -27.86 14.50
C ALA A 439 -22.51 -27.16 13.19
N VAL A 440 -22.93 -27.65 12.03
CA VAL A 440 -22.55 -27.09 10.71
C VAL A 440 -23.69 -26.33 10.01
N LYS A 441 -24.90 -26.28 10.59
CA LYS A 441 -26.08 -25.75 9.87
C LYS A 441 -26.45 -24.28 10.08
N ASN A 442 -25.78 -23.51 10.96
CA ASN A 442 -26.18 -22.11 11.24
C ASN A 442 -25.11 -21.03 10.97
N LEU A 443 -24.06 -21.31 10.19
CA LEU A 443 -23.04 -20.31 9.81
C LEU A 443 -23.20 -19.74 8.39
N PHE A 444 -24.25 -20.12 7.65
CA PHE A 444 -24.54 -19.58 6.32
C PHE A 444 -26.05 -19.42 6.07
N ASN A 445 -26.63 -18.31 6.54
CA ASN A 445 -27.91 -17.81 6.05
C ASN A 445 -27.90 -16.27 5.97
N CYS A 446 -27.01 -15.72 5.13
CA CYS A 446 -27.20 -14.39 4.56
C CYS A 446 -27.98 -14.53 3.24
N PRO A 447 -29.15 -13.87 3.08
CA PRO A 447 -29.97 -13.93 1.87
C PRO A 447 -29.29 -13.37 0.61
N GLU A 448 -28.24 -12.55 0.76
CA GLU A 448 -27.57 -11.85 -0.35
C GLU A 448 -26.56 -12.72 -1.14
N PHE A 449 -26.29 -13.95 -0.70
CA PHE A 449 -25.30 -14.83 -1.32
C PHE A 449 -25.87 -16.14 -1.88
N LYS A 450 -27.20 -16.31 -1.89
CA LYS A 450 -27.85 -17.44 -2.58
C LYS A 450 -28.33 -16.99 -3.97
N HIS A 451 -27.62 -17.51 -4.98
CA HIS A 451 -27.85 -17.43 -6.44
C HIS A 451 -27.26 -16.24 -7.21
N GLN A 452 -26.17 -16.49 -7.94
CA GLN A 452 -26.26 -16.88 -9.36
C GLN A 452 -24.99 -17.61 -9.80
N LYS A 453 -25.17 -18.80 -10.39
CA LYS A 453 -24.17 -19.47 -11.22
C LYS A 453 -23.83 -18.55 -12.40
N ARG A 454 -22.72 -17.80 -12.32
CA ARG A 454 -22.03 -17.28 -13.52
C ARG A 454 -20.60 -17.74 -13.48
N ALA A 455 -20.24 -18.56 -14.47
CA ALA A 455 -18.90 -19.08 -14.64
C ALA A 455 -17.90 -17.92 -14.71
N ILE A 456 -16.81 -18.05 -13.97
CA ILE A 456 -15.58 -17.27 -14.18
C ILE A 456 -15.14 -17.60 -15.61
N LEU A 457 -15.19 -16.62 -16.52
CA LEU A 457 -14.79 -16.81 -17.91
C LEU A 457 -13.24 -16.86 -17.98
N PRO A 458 -12.64 -17.89 -18.61
CA PRO A 458 -11.21 -17.91 -18.90
C PRO A 458 -10.79 -16.68 -19.71
N TYR A 459 -9.60 -16.11 -19.41
CA TYR A 459 -9.04 -14.89 -20.01
C TYR A 459 -9.19 -14.79 -21.54
N LYS A 460 -9.00 -15.90 -22.27
CA LYS A 460 -9.21 -15.97 -23.74
C LYS A 460 -10.65 -15.62 -24.16
N LYS A 461 -11.68 -16.08 -23.45
CA LYS A 461 -13.10 -15.81 -23.77
C LYS A 461 -13.49 -14.36 -23.46
N TRP A 462 -12.95 -13.77 -22.40
CA TRP A 462 -13.20 -12.35 -22.07
C TRP A 462 -12.56 -11.40 -23.09
N ARG A 463 -11.31 -11.66 -23.51
CA ARG A 463 -10.61 -10.88 -24.55
C ARG A 463 -11.38 -10.89 -25.89
N LEU A 464 -11.90 -12.05 -26.30
CA LEU A 464 -12.68 -12.20 -27.53
C LEU A 464 -14.05 -11.51 -27.45
N GLN A 465 -14.73 -11.54 -26.31
CA GLN A 465 -16.01 -10.84 -26.14
C GLN A 465 -15.84 -9.32 -26.13
N ARG A 466 -14.74 -8.79 -25.58
CA ARG A 466 -14.43 -7.36 -25.58
C ARG A 466 -14.05 -6.85 -26.98
N GLN A 467 -13.28 -7.62 -27.75
CA GLN A 467 -12.97 -7.28 -29.15
C GLN A 467 -14.20 -7.27 -30.06
N ARG A 468 -15.19 -8.15 -29.82
CA ARG A 468 -16.48 -8.12 -30.53
C ARG A 468 -17.28 -6.85 -30.21
N ARG A 469 -17.42 -6.49 -28.92
CA ARG A 469 -18.12 -5.25 -28.51
C ARG A 469 -17.49 -3.96 -29.04
N LEU A 470 -16.16 -3.93 -29.19
CA LEU A 470 -15.46 -2.78 -29.77
C LEU A 470 -15.61 -2.70 -31.30
N LYS A 471 -15.89 -3.82 -31.99
CA LYS A 471 -16.25 -3.82 -33.41
C LYS A 471 -17.70 -3.43 -33.64
N ASP A 472 -18.63 -3.89 -32.79
CA ASP A 472 -20.06 -3.59 -32.93
C ASP A 472 -20.37 -2.09 -32.67
N ASN A 473 -19.54 -1.40 -31.88
CA ASN A 473 -19.65 0.06 -31.67
C ASN A 473 -19.03 0.91 -32.78
N LYS A 474 -18.34 0.32 -33.77
CA LYS A 474 -17.83 1.05 -34.95
C LYS A 474 -18.81 1.08 -36.13
N ASN A 475 -19.89 0.31 -36.07
CA ASN A 475 -20.93 0.25 -37.11
C ASN A 475 -22.24 0.98 -36.73
N LYS A 476 -22.18 1.89 -35.76
CA LYS A 476 -23.28 2.82 -35.45
C LYS A 476 -22.74 4.25 -35.46
N VAL A 477 -22.54 4.80 -36.65
CA VAL A 477 -22.62 6.23 -36.95
C VAL A 477 -23.50 6.34 -38.19
#